data_AF-A0A9P6PIH3-F1
#
_entry.id   AF-A0A9P6PIH3-F1
#
_cell.length_a   1.000
_cell.length_b   1.000
_cell.length_c   1.000
_cell.angle_alpha   90.00
_cell.angle_beta   90.00
_cell.angle_gamma   90.00
#
_symmetry.space_group_name_H-M   'P 1'
#
loop_
_entity.id
_entity.type
_entity.pdbx_description
1 polymer ?
#
loop_
_entity_poly.entity_id
_entity_poly.type
_entity_poly.pdbx_seq_one_letter_code
_entity_poly.pdbx_strand_id
1 'polypeptide(L)'
;MLSEMFSTLKSRHLAADRNPDPFKSVTLNLDGHDSRIIYPNADKASLYSYKLKKSGFRVQVCTDMNNMVLFVSAPAPCRDFNDGTMLLRIGVQNKIHNLDCVALDGGYSLFIGKLLDSADELQYENFSYPIRKMRGIALTEEEKAYNEIFGSFRSRIEGYFGEIQSTFTKFSHTVVNKVSEKDTFEVQYKQASLRNISTEQHHTLWLQDGFDYPSKAEQETMYALPSIKVKLSQNQDLLATRQAFFEK
;
A
#
# COMPACT_ATOMS: atom_id res chain seq x y z
N MET A 1 17.39 1.48 -7.22
CA MET A 1 16.56 0.33 -6.78
C MET A 1 15.68 -0.09 -7.96
N LEU A 2 15.36 -1.38 -8.19
CA LEU A 2 14.56 -1.81 -9.38
C LEU A 2 13.22 -1.06 -9.52
N SER A 3 12.61 -0.66 -8.41
CA SER A 3 11.42 0.20 -8.36
C SER A 3 11.62 1.56 -9.05
N GLU A 4 12.81 2.17 -8.95
CA GLU A 4 13.16 3.44 -9.62
C GLU A 4 13.33 3.28 -11.13
N MET A 5 13.55 2.04 -11.61
CA MET A 5 13.70 1.74 -13.04
C MET A 5 12.36 1.41 -13.71
N PHE A 6 11.42 0.82 -12.98
CA PHE A 6 10.21 0.23 -13.57
C PHE A 6 8.88 0.79 -13.02
N SER A 7 8.90 1.47 -11.88
CA SER A 7 7.73 2.09 -11.26
C SER A 7 8.01 3.53 -10.86
N THR A 8 8.13 4.35 -11.89
CA THR A 8 8.44 5.77 -11.77
C THR A 8 7.16 6.54 -11.46
N LEU A 9 7.27 7.79 -11.02
CA LEU A 9 6.08 8.60 -10.74
C LEU A 9 5.15 8.70 -11.98
N LYS A 10 5.72 8.96 -13.15
CA LYS A 10 4.97 9.03 -14.41
C LYS A 10 4.31 7.70 -14.78
N SER A 11 5.03 6.58 -14.71
CA SER A 11 4.45 5.28 -15.06
C SER A 11 3.32 4.88 -14.11
N ARG A 12 3.46 5.18 -12.81
CA ARG A 12 2.42 4.95 -11.81
C ARG A 12 1.14 5.76 -12.09
N HIS A 13 1.28 7.03 -12.46
CA HIS A 13 0.14 7.87 -12.85
C HIS A 13 -0.53 7.42 -14.15
N LEU A 14 0.26 7.03 -15.16
CA LEU A 14 -0.29 6.46 -16.41
C LEU A 14 -1.03 5.14 -16.14
N ALA A 15 -0.51 4.31 -15.23
CA ALA A 15 -1.20 3.09 -14.82
C ALA A 15 -2.51 3.40 -14.08
N ALA A 16 -2.51 4.42 -13.22
CA ALA A 16 -3.67 4.88 -12.46
C ALA A 16 -4.81 5.42 -13.37
N ASP A 17 -4.51 5.89 -14.58
CA ASP A 17 -5.53 6.30 -15.54
C ASP A 17 -6.47 5.16 -15.97
N ARG A 18 -6.10 3.91 -15.73
CA ARG A 18 -6.95 2.74 -15.97
C ARG A 18 -7.87 2.39 -14.81
N ASN A 19 -7.71 3.04 -13.66
CA ASN A 19 -8.62 2.87 -12.52
C ASN A 19 -10.02 3.40 -12.86
N PRO A 20 -11.08 2.90 -12.22
CA PRO A 20 -12.41 3.49 -12.36
C PRO A 20 -12.43 4.91 -11.80
N ASP A 21 -13.24 5.80 -12.39
CA ASP A 21 -13.60 7.05 -11.71
C ASP A 21 -14.33 6.71 -10.40
N PRO A 22 -14.07 7.40 -9.28
CA PRO A 22 -13.26 8.61 -9.06
C PRO A 22 -11.78 8.36 -8.66
N PHE A 23 -11.23 7.16 -8.87
CA PHE A 23 -9.95 6.71 -8.29
C PHE A 23 -8.74 6.79 -9.25
N LYS A 24 -8.79 7.69 -10.22
CA LYS A 24 -7.68 7.96 -11.16
C LYS A 24 -6.43 8.52 -10.46
N SER A 25 -6.60 9.07 -9.26
CA SER A 25 -5.53 9.53 -8.38
C SER A 25 -4.72 8.40 -7.77
N VAL A 26 -5.32 7.22 -7.55
CA VAL A 26 -4.71 6.10 -6.81
C VAL A 26 -3.57 5.48 -7.61
N THR A 27 -2.33 5.70 -7.16
CA THR A 27 -1.11 5.21 -7.80
C THR A 27 -0.52 3.98 -7.12
N LEU A 28 -0.81 3.78 -5.83
CA LEU A 28 -0.24 2.73 -5.00
C LEU A 28 -1.31 1.92 -4.25
N ASN A 29 -1.03 0.64 -3.99
CA ASN A 29 -1.77 -0.19 -3.03
C ASN A 29 -0.83 -0.57 -1.88
N LEU A 30 -1.33 -0.55 -0.65
CA LEU A 30 -0.55 -0.97 0.50
C LEU A 30 -1.40 -1.81 1.45
N ASP A 31 -0.94 -3.02 1.77
CA ASP A 31 -1.62 -3.92 2.71
C ASP A 31 -0.68 -4.94 3.38
N GLY A 32 -1.18 -5.55 4.45
CA GLY A 32 -0.48 -6.48 5.32
C GLY A 32 -0.67 -7.94 4.92
N HIS A 33 0.44 -8.65 4.78
CA HIS A 33 0.47 -10.10 4.55
C HIS A 33 0.92 -10.85 5.79
N ASP A 34 0.11 -11.81 6.23
CA ASP A 34 0.46 -12.69 7.34
C ASP A 34 1.03 -14.01 6.80
N SER A 35 2.17 -14.46 7.32
CA SER A 35 2.73 -15.78 7.02
C SER A 35 2.74 -16.65 8.27
N ARG A 36 2.33 -17.91 8.16
CA ARG A 36 2.29 -18.83 9.30
C ARG A 36 3.70 -19.31 9.64
N ILE A 37 4.12 -19.11 10.89
CA ILE A 37 5.50 -19.40 11.31
C ILE A 37 5.61 -20.14 12.64
N ILE A 38 6.73 -20.85 12.81
CA ILE A 38 7.29 -21.24 14.11
C ILE A 38 8.63 -20.52 14.26
N TYR A 39 8.78 -19.73 15.33
CA TYR A 39 10.01 -19.05 15.68
C TYR A 39 10.51 -19.61 17.03
N PRO A 40 11.52 -20.51 17.05
CA PRO A 40 11.83 -21.40 18.18
C PRO A 40 12.12 -20.77 19.55
N ASN A 41 12.30 -19.46 19.64
CA ASN A 41 12.65 -18.76 20.88
C ASN A 41 11.69 -17.61 21.23
N ALA A 42 10.57 -17.48 20.52
CA ALA A 42 9.56 -16.47 20.84
C ALA A 42 8.36 -17.08 21.56
N ASP A 43 7.79 -16.28 22.46
CA ASP A 43 6.51 -16.59 23.06
C ASP A 43 5.44 -16.73 21.96
N LYS A 44 4.74 -17.87 21.93
CA LYS A 44 3.70 -18.15 20.94
C LYS A 44 2.57 -17.14 20.99
N ALA A 45 2.25 -16.60 22.17
CA ALA A 45 1.21 -15.61 22.31
C ALA A 45 1.62 -14.31 21.59
N SER A 46 2.86 -13.84 21.76
CA SER A 46 3.40 -12.67 21.03
C SER A 46 3.32 -12.77 19.49
N LEU A 47 3.28 -13.99 18.94
CA LEU A 47 3.20 -14.23 17.50
C LEU A 47 1.75 -14.37 16.98
N TYR A 48 0.74 -14.36 17.85
CA TYR A 48 -0.62 -14.72 17.46
C TYR A 48 -1.20 -13.76 16.41
N SER A 49 -1.57 -14.30 15.25
CA SER A 49 -2.36 -13.59 14.25
C SER A 49 -3.85 -13.89 14.45
N TYR A 50 -4.65 -12.83 14.57
CA TYR A 50 -6.11 -12.93 14.57
C TYR A 50 -6.68 -13.39 13.22
N LYS A 51 -5.98 -13.09 12.11
CA LYS A 51 -6.35 -13.51 10.74
C LYS A 51 -6.13 -15.02 10.56
N LEU A 52 -4.97 -15.53 11.01
CA LEU A 52 -4.63 -16.95 10.88
C LEU A 52 -5.19 -17.82 12.00
N LYS A 53 -5.54 -17.22 13.15
CA LYS A 53 -5.78 -17.89 14.43
C LYS A 53 -4.61 -18.79 14.86
N LYS A 54 -3.39 -18.43 14.45
CA LYS A 54 -2.13 -19.17 14.63
C LYS A 54 -0.96 -18.18 14.73
N SER A 55 0.21 -18.66 15.13
CA SER A 55 1.44 -17.86 15.14
C SER A 55 1.86 -17.45 13.73
N GLY A 56 2.22 -16.18 13.55
CA GLY A 56 2.61 -15.62 12.27
C GLY A 56 3.52 -14.39 12.37
N PHE A 57 4.11 -14.07 11.24
CA PHE A 57 4.73 -12.78 10.98
C PHE A 57 3.88 -12.00 9.99
N ARG A 58 3.73 -10.70 10.24
CA ARG A 58 3.18 -9.73 9.31
C ARG A 58 4.31 -9.02 8.60
N VAL A 59 4.16 -8.86 7.29
CA VAL A 59 4.91 -7.91 6.48
C VAL A 59 3.93 -6.95 5.83
N GLN A 60 4.36 -5.73 5.58
CA GLN A 60 3.59 -4.73 4.86
C GLN A 60 4.19 -4.61 3.46
N VAL A 61 3.34 -4.72 2.44
CA VAL A 61 3.76 -4.67 1.04
C VAL A 61 3.11 -3.46 0.39
N CYS A 62 3.91 -2.69 -0.34
CA CYS A 62 3.42 -1.65 -1.23
C CYS A 62 3.66 -2.05 -2.68
N THR A 63 2.62 -2.00 -3.49
CA THR A 63 2.70 -2.18 -4.94
C THR A 63 2.22 -0.94 -5.66
N ASP A 64 2.61 -0.76 -6.92
CA ASP A 64 1.94 0.17 -7.81
C ASP A 64 0.68 -0.45 -8.45
N MET A 65 0.04 0.31 -9.35
CA MET A 65 -1.12 -0.14 -10.13
C MET A 65 -0.81 -1.19 -11.20
N ASN A 66 0.47 -1.49 -11.46
CA ASN A 66 0.93 -2.59 -12.30
C ASN A 66 1.29 -3.85 -11.48
N ASN A 67 0.97 -3.87 -10.18
CA ASN A 67 1.35 -4.91 -9.24
C ASN A 67 2.88 -5.07 -9.05
N MET A 68 3.67 -4.06 -9.42
CA MET A 68 5.09 -4.05 -9.12
C MET A 68 5.32 -3.72 -7.66
N VAL A 69 6.09 -4.55 -6.97
CA VAL A 69 6.41 -4.33 -5.56
C VAL A 69 7.48 -3.26 -5.43
N LEU A 70 7.17 -2.19 -4.70
CA LEU A 70 8.08 -1.07 -4.51
C LEU A 70 8.93 -1.24 -3.26
N PHE A 71 8.29 -1.65 -2.17
CA PHE A 71 8.95 -1.90 -0.92
C PHE A 71 8.13 -2.85 -0.04
N VAL A 72 8.86 -3.60 0.78
CA VAL A 72 8.34 -4.53 1.78
C VAL A 72 8.97 -4.18 3.12
N SER A 73 8.16 -4.13 4.17
CA SER A 73 8.67 -3.90 5.53
C SER A 73 9.40 -5.12 6.08
N ALA A 74 10.20 -4.90 7.14
CA ALA A 74 10.74 -5.99 7.93
C ALA A 74 9.60 -6.80 8.60
N PRO A 75 9.73 -8.13 8.73
CA PRO A 75 8.72 -8.97 9.34
C PRO A 75 8.54 -8.65 10.83
N ALA A 76 7.29 -8.71 11.30
CA ALA A 76 6.93 -8.39 12.67
C ALA A 76 5.96 -9.43 13.27
N PRO A 77 6.02 -9.72 14.57
CA PRO A 77 5.02 -10.55 15.26
C PRO A 77 3.58 -10.04 15.09
N CYS A 78 2.65 -10.88 14.66
CA CYS A 78 1.29 -10.41 14.32
C CYS A 78 0.47 -9.85 15.50
N ARG A 79 0.77 -10.19 16.77
CA ARG A 79 -0.07 -9.79 17.91
C ARG A 79 -0.05 -8.27 18.11
N ASP A 80 1.17 -7.73 18.16
CA ASP A 80 1.40 -6.33 18.51
C ASP A 80 1.54 -5.45 17.26
N PHE A 81 1.78 -6.08 16.09
CA PHE A 81 1.96 -5.40 14.83
C PHE A 81 0.74 -5.58 13.92
N ASN A 82 -0.31 -4.82 14.21
CA ASN A 82 -1.47 -4.68 13.34
C ASN A 82 -1.18 -3.75 12.13
N ASP A 83 -2.15 -3.66 11.23
CA ASP A 83 -2.08 -2.86 10.00
C ASP A 83 -1.63 -1.41 10.23
N GLY A 84 -2.21 -0.72 11.22
CA GLY A 84 -1.84 0.66 11.56
C GLY A 84 -0.41 0.81 12.09
N THR A 85 0.00 -0.08 13.00
CA THR A 85 1.38 -0.06 13.52
C THR A 85 2.41 -0.43 12.45
N MET A 86 2.05 -1.31 11.51
CA MET A 86 2.90 -1.67 10.38
C MET A 86 3.00 -0.55 9.35
N LEU A 87 1.93 0.22 9.14
CA LEU A 87 1.93 1.44 8.33
C LEU A 87 2.90 2.50 8.87
N LEU A 88 2.87 2.75 10.19
CA LEU A 88 3.81 3.69 10.81
C LEU A 88 5.26 3.17 10.73
N ARG A 89 5.45 1.87 10.98
CA ARG A 89 6.77 1.24 10.99
C ARG A 89 7.43 1.18 9.61
N ILE A 90 6.66 0.94 8.55
CA ILE A 90 7.24 0.91 7.19
C ILE A 90 7.73 2.30 6.77
N GLY A 91 7.23 3.36 7.40
CA GLY A 91 7.68 4.73 7.13
C GLY A 91 7.34 5.15 5.70
N VAL A 92 6.11 4.89 5.24
CA VAL A 92 5.70 5.14 3.85
C VAL A 92 5.86 6.61 3.46
N GLN A 93 5.74 7.54 4.42
CA GLN A 93 5.97 8.96 4.22
C GLN A 93 7.36 9.30 3.68
N ASN A 94 8.37 8.48 3.99
CA ASN A 94 9.74 8.68 3.54
C ASN A 94 10.04 7.94 2.23
N LYS A 95 9.03 7.31 1.61
CA LYS A 95 9.19 6.37 0.49
C LYS A 95 8.35 6.71 -0.74
N ILE A 96 7.38 7.60 -0.62
CA ILE A 96 6.46 7.96 -1.70
C ILE A 96 6.56 9.45 -2.03
N HIS A 97 6.15 9.82 -3.24
CA HIS A 97 6.12 11.21 -3.66
C HIS A 97 4.81 11.87 -3.21
N ASN A 98 4.79 13.19 -3.03
CA ASN A 98 3.58 13.95 -2.70
C ASN A 98 2.49 13.95 -3.81
N LEU A 99 2.78 13.38 -4.97
CA LEU A 99 1.79 13.17 -6.04
C LEU A 99 1.22 11.75 -6.01
N ASP A 100 1.79 10.85 -5.23
CA ASP A 100 1.24 9.51 -5.07
C ASP A 100 -0.03 9.53 -4.22
N CYS A 101 -0.97 8.65 -4.55
CA CYS A 101 -2.10 8.34 -3.68
C CYS A 101 -2.11 6.84 -3.37
N VAL A 102 -2.05 6.51 -2.08
CA VAL A 102 -2.02 5.15 -1.57
C VAL A 102 -3.44 4.70 -1.22
N ALA A 103 -3.92 3.65 -1.88
CA ALA A 103 -5.10 2.92 -1.46
C ALA A 103 -4.79 2.04 -0.24
N LEU A 104 -5.58 2.23 0.81
CA LEU A 104 -5.49 1.55 2.09
C LEU A 104 -6.84 0.92 2.46
N ASP A 105 -6.82 -0.17 3.23
CA ASP A 105 -8.05 -0.62 3.90
C ASP A 105 -8.50 0.41 4.96
N GLY A 106 -9.79 0.43 5.30
CA GLY A 106 -10.34 1.44 6.20
C GLY A 106 -9.83 1.36 7.64
N GLY A 107 -9.18 0.27 8.06
CA GLY A 107 -8.52 0.18 9.37
C GLY A 107 -7.33 1.11 9.51
N TYR A 108 -6.62 1.39 8.41
CA TYR A 108 -5.45 2.26 8.39
C TYR A 108 -5.81 3.74 8.61
N SER A 109 -7.05 4.14 8.33
CA SER A 109 -7.51 5.53 8.44
C SER A 109 -7.29 6.15 9.83
N LEU A 110 -7.32 5.32 10.89
CA LEU A 110 -7.08 5.74 12.27
C LEU A 110 -5.63 6.16 12.55
N PHE A 111 -4.70 5.86 11.65
CA PHE A 111 -3.26 6.05 11.82
C PHE A 111 -2.68 7.09 10.85
N ILE A 112 -3.46 7.55 9.86
CA ILE A 112 -3.00 8.52 8.86
C ILE A 112 -2.56 9.81 9.54
N GLY A 113 -3.32 10.33 10.51
CA GLY A 113 -2.92 11.54 11.25
C GLY A 113 -1.53 11.42 11.87
N LYS A 114 -1.26 10.32 12.58
CA LYS A 114 0.05 10.05 13.18
C LYS A 114 1.17 9.88 12.15
N LEU A 115 0.84 9.38 10.97
CA LEU A 115 1.80 9.27 9.88
C LEU A 115 2.16 10.65 9.34
N LEU A 116 1.15 11.49 9.13
CA LEU A 116 1.27 12.85 8.65
C LEU A 116 1.98 13.77 9.66
N ASP A 117 1.88 13.50 10.97
CA ASP A 117 2.66 14.21 12.00
C ASP A 117 4.19 14.12 11.78
N SER A 118 4.63 13.13 10.99
CA SER A 118 6.04 12.92 10.62
C SER A 118 6.29 13.06 9.12
N ALA A 119 5.30 13.54 8.37
CA ALA A 119 5.36 13.68 6.92
C ALA A 119 5.30 15.16 6.54
N ASP A 120 6.26 15.52 5.73
CA ASP A 120 6.61 16.89 5.43
C ASP A 120 5.85 17.45 4.21
N GLU A 121 5.67 16.61 3.19
CA GLU A 121 5.05 16.97 1.92
C GLU A 121 3.75 16.21 1.64
N LEU A 122 3.39 15.24 2.49
CA LEU A 122 2.18 14.43 2.33
C LEU A 122 0.99 15.04 3.05
N GLN A 123 -0.19 14.81 2.50
CA GLN A 123 -1.46 15.28 2.99
C GLN A 123 -2.48 14.12 3.01
N TYR A 124 -3.68 14.36 3.52
CA TYR A 124 -4.73 13.33 3.58
C TYR A 124 -5.16 12.83 2.19
N GLU A 125 -5.04 13.68 1.17
CA GLU A 125 -5.30 13.46 -0.24
C GLU A 125 -4.41 12.34 -0.81
N ASN A 126 -3.21 12.16 -0.24
CA ASN A 126 -2.30 11.08 -0.61
C ASN A 126 -2.76 9.71 -0.11
N PHE A 127 -3.88 9.61 0.61
CA PHE A 127 -4.39 8.37 1.16
C PHE A 127 -5.87 8.18 0.85
N SER A 128 -6.17 7.19 0.02
CA SER A 128 -7.53 6.80 -0.30
C SER A 128 -7.92 5.53 0.48
N TYR A 129 -9.12 5.51 1.03
CA TYR A 129 -9.59 4.41 1.90
C TYR A 129 -11.12 4.37 1.92
N PRO A 130 -11.74 3.21 2.18
CA PRO A 130 -13.19 3.09 2.19
C PRO A 130 -13.81 3.97 3.28
N ILE A 131 -15.03 4.42 3.03
CA ILE A 131 -15.83 5.20 3.97
C ILE A 131 -16.34 4.27 5.07
N ARG A 132 -16.03 4.62 6.31
CA ARG A 132 -16.52 3.92 7.51
C ARG A 132 -17.29 4.90 8.37
N LYS A 133 -18.42 4.43 8.92
CA LYS A 133 -19.24 5.16 9.89
C LYS A 133 -19.27 4.44 11.22
N MET A 134 -19.66 5.17 12.26
CA MET A 134 -19.86 4.57 13.59
C MET A 134 -20.92 3.47 13.54
N ARG A 135 -20.76 2.48 14.42
CA ARG A 135 -21.71 1.38 14.55
C ARG A 135 -23.12 1.92 14.78
N GLY A 136 -24.07 1.44 13.98
CA GLY A 136 -25.48 1.87 14.05
C GLY A 136 -25.84 3.01 13.09
N ILE A 137 -24.86 3.64 12.43
CA ILE A 137 -25.12 4.61 11.37
C ILE A 137 -24.96 3.92 10.01
N ALA A 138 -26.03 3.91 9.22
CA ALA A 138 -26.01 3.34 7.88
C ALA A 138 -25.18 4.21 6.91
N LEU A 139 -24.48 3.54 6.00
CA LEU A 139 -23.91 4.20 4.82
C LEU A 139 -25.03 4.64 3.88
N THR A 140 -24.86 5.79 3.25
CA THR A 140 -25.72 6.22 2.13
C THR A 140 -25.48 5.33 0.92
N GLU A 141 -26.39 5.33 -0.06
CA GLU A 141 -26.18 4.56 -1.30
C GLU A 141 -24.93 5.00 -2.07
N GLU A 142 -24.62 6.30 -2.05
CA GLU A 142 -23.40 6.85 -2.65
C GLU A 142 -22.13 6.34 -1.96
N GLU A 143 -22.13 6.26 -0.63
CA GLU A 143 -21.00 5.73 0.14
C GLU A 143 -20.82 4.21 -0.06
N LYS A 144 -21.93 3.48 -0.22
CA LYS A 144 -21.89 2.06 -0.57
C LYS A 144 -21.30 1.86 -1.96
N ALA A 145 -21.76 2.61 -2.96
CA ALA A 145 -21.23 2.56 -4.31
C ALA A 145 -19.73 2.91 -4.37
N TYR A 146 -19.32 3.95 -3.63
CA TYR A 146 -17.90 4.29 -3.46
C TYR A 146 -17.10 3.11 -2.90
N ASN A 147 -17.57 2.50 -1.81
CA ASN A 147 -16.89 1.38 -1.16
C ASN A 147 -16.85 0.12 -2.02
N GLU A 148 -17.89 -0.12 -2.83
CA GLU A 148 -17.95 -1.24 -3.76
C GLU A 148 -16.87 -1.11 -4.83
N ILE A 149 -16.77 0.05 -5.48
CA ILE A 149 -15.73 0.34 -6.47
C ILE A 149 -14.34 0.27 -5.81
N PHE A 150 -14.19 0.84 -4.60
CA PHE A 150 -12.94 0.79 -3.85
C PHE A 150 -12.52 -0.65 -3.49
N GLY A 151 -13.48 -1.55 -3.32
CA GLY A 151 -13.24 -2.97 -3.03
C GLY A 151 -12.34 -3.66 -4.07
N SER A 152 -12.32 -3.17 -5.31
CA SER A 152 -11.44 -3.69 -6.36
C SER A 152 -9.93 -3.52 -6.05
N PHE A 153 -9.54 -2.45 -5.34
CA PHE A 153 -8.15 -2.23 -4.93
C PHE A 153 -7.70 -3.24 -3.87
N ARG A 154 -8.57 -3.56 -2.92
CA ARG A 154 -8.31 -4.64 -1.94
C ARG A 154 -8.12 -5.98 -2.65
N SER A 155 -9.01 -6.31 -3.59
CA SER A 155 -8.92 -7.55 -4.35
C SER A 155 -7.62 -7.66 -5.16
N ARG A 156 -7.07 -6.55 -5.68
CA ARG A 156 -5.79 -6.54 -6.41
C ARG A 156 -4.62 -6.98 -5.52
N ILE A 157 -4.46 -6.36 -4.35
CA ILE A 157 -3.35 -6.69 -3.44
C ILE A 157 -3.54 -8.07 -2.78
N GLU A 158 -4.78 -8.48 -2.50
CA GLU A 158 -5.10 -9.84 -2.07
C GLU A 158 -4.77 -10.89 -3.15
N GLY A 159 -4.98 -10.55 -4.43
CA GLY A 159 -4.58 -11.37 -5.57
C GLY A 159 -3.06 -11.59 -5.61
N TYR A 160 -2.28 -10.52 -5.45
CA TYR A 160 -0.82 -10.59 -5.31
C TYR A 160 -0.40 -11.50 -4.15
N PHE A 161 -1.04 -11.38 -2.98
CA PHE A 161 -0.78 -12.28 -1.86
C PHE A 161 -1.10 -13.73 -2.20
N GLY A 162 -2.24 -13.98 -2.87
CA GLY A 162 -2.61 -15.31 -3.37
C GLY A 162 -1.55 -15.92 -4.29
N GLU A 163 -0.99 -15.14 -5.21
CA GLU A 163 0.09 -15.56 -6.12
C GLU A 163 1.40 -15.87 -5.38
N ILE A 164 1.79 -15.04 -4.41
CA ILE A 164 2.94 -15.34 -3.55
C ILE A 164 2.73 -16.66 -2.82
N GLN A 165 1.54 -16.89 -2.26
CA GLN A 165 1.26 -18.11 -1.50
C GLN A 165 1.22 -19.36 -2.37
N SER A 166 0.67 -19.25 -3.58
CA SER A 166 0.61 -20.37 -4.52
C SER A 166 1.99 -20.74 -5.06
N THR A 167 2.82 -19.74 -5.36
CA THR A 167 4.14 -19.96 -5.96
C THR A 167 5.22 -20.26 -4.92
N PHE A 168 5.13 -19.68 -3.73
CA PHE A 168 5.96 -19.99 -2.56
C PHE A 168 5.07 -20.43 -1.40
N THR A 169 4.81 -21.72 -1.30
CA THR A 169 4.03 -22.32 -0.21
C THR A 169 4.54 -21.96 1.19
N LYS A 170 5.85 -21.63 1.30
CA LYS A 170 6.50 -21.12 2.52
C LYS A 170 5.88 -19.84 3.10
N PHE A 171 5.29 -18.97 2.28
CA PHE A 171 4.63 -17.74 2.72
C PHE A 171 3.11 -17.86 2.82
N SER A 172 2.60 -19.09 2.74
CA SER A 172 1.17 -19.39 2.85
C SER A 172 0.66 -19.32 4.28
N HIS A 173 -0.67 -19.24 4.39
CA HIS A 173 -1.39 -19.37 5.65
C HIS A 173 -1.47 -20.83 6.14
N THR A 174 -1.32 -21.80 5.23
CA THR A 174 -1.58 -23.22 5.49
C THR A 174 -0.33 -23.96 5.95
N VAL A 175 0.80 -23.71 5.29
CA VAL A 175 2.08 -24.35 5.60
C VAL A 175 2.79 -23.59 6.71
N VAL A 176 3.30 -24.33 7.69
CA VAL A 176 4.08 -23.75 8.77
C VAL A 176 5.52 -23.59 8.33
N ASN A 177 6.02 -22.36 8.32
CA ASN A 177 7.42 -22.08 8.06
C ASN A 177 8.22 -22.00 9.37
N LYS A 178 9.21 -22.88 9.55
CA LYS A 178 10.13 -22.78 10.68
C LYS A 178 11.20 -21.74 10.36
N VAL A 179 11.17 -20.64 11.10
CA VAL A 179 12.10 -19.52 10.95
C VAL A 179 13.10 -19.57 12.10
N SER A 180 14.39 -19.54 11.81
CA SER A 180 15.45 -19.41 12.82
C SER A 180 15.84 -17.96 13.07
N GLU A 181 15.78 -17.13 12.01
CA GLU A 181 16.22 -15.73 12.00
C GLU A 181 15.24 -14.88 11.19
N LYS A 182 14.90 -13.70 11.71
CA LYS A 182 13.95 -12.78 11.06
C LYS A 182 14.52 -12.20 9.76
N ASP A 183 15.81 -11.88 9.74
CA ASP A 183 16.48 -11.27 8.59
C ASP A 183 16.51 -12.24 7.40
N THR A 184 16.74 -13.53 7.66
CA THR A 184 16.64 -14.59 6.64
C THR A 184 15.22 -14.65 6.05
N PHE A 185 14.17 -14.57 6.89
CA PHE A 185 12.79 -14.51 6.39
C PHE A 185 12.54 -13.26 5.54
N GLU A 186 13.05 -12.10 5.97
CA GLU A 186 12.90 -10.83 5.26
C GLU A 186 13.52 -10.89 3.87
N VAL A 187 14.77 -11.34 3.76
CA VAL A 187 15.48 -11.46 2.47
C VAL A 187 14.73 -12.42 1.55
N GLN A 188 14.28 -13.56 2.08
CA GLN A 188 13.51 -14.53 1.29
C GLN A 188 12.18 -13.98 0.81
N TYR A 189 11.46 -13.21 1.65
CA TYR A 189 10.21 -12.59 1.25
C TYR A 189 10.44 -11.49 0.21
N LYS A 190 11.45 -10.63 0.40
CA LYS A 190 11.80 -9.58 -0.58
C LYS A 190 12.20 -10.18 -1.92
N GLN A 191 13.00 -11.25 -1.93
CA GLN A 191 13.33 -11.97 -3.16
C GLN A 191 12.09 -12.57 -3.81
N ALA A 192 11.17 -13.10 -3.00
CA ALA A 192 9.89 -13.61 -3.47
C ALA A 192 8.99 -12.54 -4.09
N SER A 193 9.08 -11.31 -3.60
CA SER A 193 8.35 -10.16 -4.13
C SER A 193 8.86 -9.66 -5.47
N LEU A 194 10.07 -10.05 -5.90
CA LEU A 194 10.67 -9.65 -7.20
C LEU A 194 10.27 -10.56 -8.37
N ARG A 195 9.28 -11.45 -8.21
CA ARG A 195 8.90 -12.43 -9.24
C ARG A 195 8.30 -11.80 -10.51
N ASN A 196 8.48 -12.52 -11.63
CA ASN A 196 7.68 -12.51 -12.86
C ASN A 196 7.07 -11.15 -13.24
N ILE A 197 7.91 -10.16 -13.51
CA ILE A 197 7.49 -9.02 -14.32
C ILE A 197 7.20 -9.58 -15.71
N SER A 198 5.94 -9.89 -15.99
CA SER A 198 5.48 -10.11 -17.36
C SER A 198 5.68 -8.81 -18.12
N THR A 199 6.36 -8.85 -19.25
CA THR A 199 6.57 -7.67 -20.07
C THR A 199 5.25 -7.28 -20.72
N GLU A 200 4.53 -6.32 -20.14
CA GLU A 200 3.30 -5.77 -20.72
C GLU A 200 3.63 -4.84 -21.90
N GLN A 201 2.72 -4.71 -22.87
CA GLN A 201 2.95 -3.90 -24.08
C GLN A 201 3.37 -2.44 -23.77
N HIS A 202 2.86 -1.86 -22.67
CA HIS A 202 3.17 -0.48 -22.27
C HIS A 202 4.59 -0.31 -21.71
N HIS A 203 5.30 -1.40 -21.39
CA HIS A 203 6.72 -1.35 -21.01
C HIS A 203 7.63 -0.92 -22.18
N THR A 204 7.13 -0.95 -23.43
CA THR A 204 7.86 -0.44 -24.60
C THR A 204 7.97 1.09 -24.65
N LEU A 205 7.10 1.80 -23.92
CA LEU A 205 7.17 3.27 -23.78
C LEU A 205 8.42 3.72 -22.98
N TRP A 206 9.10 2.78 -22.32
CA TRP A 206 10.30 3.00 -21.51
C TRP A 206 11.60 3.06 -22.34
N LEU A 207 11.50 2.87 -23.65
CA LEU A 207 12.62 2.98 -24.60
C LEU A 207 12.74 4.39 -25.22
N GLN A 208 11.95 5.36 -24.75
CA GLN A 208 11.96 6.73 -25.27
C GLN A 208 12.99 7.58 -24.52
N ASP A 209 13.85 8.28 -25.27
CA ASP A 209 14.87 9.17 -24.72
C ASP A 209 14.25 10.36 -23.95
N GLY A 210 14.80 10.68 -22.76
CA GLY A 210 14.48 11.90 -22.00
C GLY A 210 13.83 11.72 -20.61
N PHE A 211 14.09 10.62 -19.91
CA PHE A 211 13.46 10.32 -18.62
C PHE A 211 14.38 10.66 -17.41
N ASP A 212 14.25 11.82 -16.75
CA ASP A 212 15.03 12.21 -15.53
C ASP A 212 14.32 13.19 -14.54
N TYR A 213 14.82 13.28 -13.28
CA TYR A 213 14.16 13.70 -12.00
C TYR A 213 14.65 15.03 -11.34
N PRO A 214 13.89 15.67 -10.39
CA PRO A 214 14.48 16.37 -9.21
C PRO A 214 13.71 16.30 -7.85
N SER A 215 14.30 16.81 -6.74
CA SER A 215 13.95 16.60 -5.30
C SER A 215 13.75 17.86 -4.39
N LYS A 216 12.85 17.71 -3.37
CA LYS A 216 12.64 18.28 -1.99
C LYS A 216 12.39 19.78 -1.63
N ALA A 217 11.37 20.04 -0.78
CA ALA A 217 11.36 20.68 0.58
C ALA A 217 10.20 21.69 0.94
N GLU A 218 9.26 21.23 1.79
CA GLU A 218 8.46 21.75 2.96
C GLU A 218 8.06 23.22 3.29
N GLN A 219 6.79 23.40 3.76
CA GLN A 219 6.38 24.04 5.04
C GLN A 219 4.87 23.87 5.43
N GLU A 220 4.57 23.96 6.75
CA GLU A 220 3.46 23.38 7.58
C GLU A 220 2.07 24.07 7.60
N THR A 221 0.96 23.32 7.84
CA THR A 221 -0.09 23.56 8.90
C THR A 221 -1.25 22.50 8.91
N MET A 222 -1.82 22.19 10.09
CA MET A 222 -2.81 21.13 10.44
C MET A 222 -4.27 21.32 9.89
N TYR A 223 -5.13 20.26 9.84
CA TYR A 223 -6.57 20.19 10.28
C TYR A 223 -7.28 18.82 9.99
N ALA A 224 -8.58 18.69 10.33
CA ALA A 224 -9.36 17.48 10.71
C ALA A 224 -10.05 16.62 9.59
N LEU A 225 -10.58 15.44 9.99
CA LEU A 225 -11.05 14.35 9.10
C LEU A 225 -12.26 14.70 8.17
N PRO A 226 -12.19 14.34 6.86
CA PRO A 226 -13.09 14.81 5.82
C PRO A 226 -14.37 13.98 5.56
N SER A 227 -15.41 14.64 5.04
CA SER A 227 -16.65 14.03 4.53
C SER A 227 -16.47 13.43 3.11
N ILE A 228 -17.46 12.69 2.58
CA ILE A 228 -17.41 12.14 1.20
C ILE A 228 -17.20 13.23 0.13
N LYS A 229 -17.86 14.38 0.27
CA LYS A 229 -17.67 15.52 -0.64
C LYS A 229 -16.22 16.00 -0.62
N VAL A 230 -15.63 16.03 0.57
CA VAL A 230 -14.22 16.41 0.73
C VAL A 230 -13.32 15.33 0.12
N LYS A 231 -13.56 14.03 0.33
CA LYS A 231 -12.79 12.97 -0.35
C LYS A 231 -12.84 13.04 -1.88
N LEU A 232 -13.99 13.41 -2.44
CA LEU A 232 -14.12 13.57 -3.90
C LEU A 232 -13.39 14.83 -4.39
N SER A 233 -13.48 15.95 -3.67
CA SER A 233 -12.70 17.16 -4.03
C SER A 233 -11.21 16.92 -3.89
N GLN A 234 -10.77 16.27 -2.81
CA GLN A 234 -9.38 15.88 -2.56
C GLN A 234 -8.77 15.08 -3.71
N ASN A 235 -9.55 14.15 -4.29
CA ASN A 235 -9.12 13.42 -5.48
C ASN A 235 -9.00 14.33 -6.72
N GLN A 236 -9.93 15.27 -6.90
CA GLN A 236 -9.88 16.25 -8.00
C GLN A 236 -8.69 17.20 -7.85
N ASP A 237 -8.41 17.67 -6.64
CA ASP A 237 -7.30 18.57 -6.32
C ASP A 237 -5.94 17.90 -6.61
N LEU A 238 -5.80 16.62 -6.24
CA LEU A 238 -4.59 15.85 -6.58
C LEU A 238 -4.45 15.62 -8.09
N LEU A 239 -5.56 15.38 -8.81
CA LEU A 239 -5.56 15.25 -10.26
C LEU A 239 -5.19 16.57 -10.97
N ALA A 240 -5.65 17.71 -10.47
CA ALA A 240 -5.28 19.02 -10.99
C ALA A 240 -3.78 19.32 -10.76
N THR A 241 -3.27 19.00 -9.57
CA THR A 241 -1.85 19.15 -9.23
C THR A 241 -0.98 18.26 -10.12
N ARG A 242 -1.43 17.03 -10.38
CA ARG A 242 -0.81 16.11 -11.34
C ARG A 242 -0.76 16.69 -12.75
N GLN A 243 -1.87 17.25 -13.26
CA GLN A 243 -1.91 17.83 -14.61
C GLN A 243 -0.89 18.96 -14.76
N ALA A 244 -0.84 19.89 -13.78
CA ALA A 244 0.11 20.99 -13.78
C ALA A 244 1.59 20.55 -13.73
N PHE A 245 1.87 19.39 -13.15
CA PHE A 245 3.22 18.81 -13.10
C PHE A 245 3.67 18.26 -14.46
N PHE A 246 2.77 17.62 -15.22
CA PHE A 246 3.11 16.97 -16.50
C PHE A 246 2.99 17.85 -17.74
N GLU A 247 2.48 19.08 -17.61
CA GLU A 247 2.41 20.09 -18.68
C GLU A 247 3.67 20.98 -18.77
N LYS A 248 4.63 20.80 -17.86
CA LYS A 248 5.97 21.43 -17.90
C LYS A 248 6.98 20.53 -18.59
#